data_AF-A0A3D5X7Q0-F1
#
_entry.id   AF-A0A3D5X7Q0-F1
#
_cell.length_a   1.000
_cell.length_b   1.000
_cell.length_c   1.000
_cell.angle_alpha   90.00
_cell.angle_beta   90.00
_cell.angle_gamma   90.00
#
_symmetry.space_group_name_H-M   'P 1'
#
loop_
_entity.id
_entity.type
_entity.pdbx_description
1 polymer ?
#
loop_
_entity_poly.entity_id
_entity_poly.type
_entity_poly.pdbx_seq_one_letter_code
_entity_poly.pdbx_strand_id
1 'polypeptide(L)'
;MKSKVKGSVLLLSVILSLLVITLMLYLLPLNSFMFKTYAQLLNEKKVFSSIRSVLLIHLHNLEVNAPVEPINYKQFENTTVQHEPWGLFEVVSIKSSKGDFSKEKSFLLGQDFHNSTDSVTMRIPEINSPFFCVGSATIEGRVIIPKEGIKTNYIDGKFFSGELSEIELISSYSQFLPEQSRFFDSATEYLFSSEKLTEIYQVDITPTQSLIDSVTAPFSGNAILFHSNASIQLRNVKVTGKVIITSESNIKVDSYSSLNDAILVAPVVKVSKGFNGCLQIFATDSIVVEEGVMLHYPSTICLKQMKFETHSLLEIKSNVKINGAIIVTRPSEVVKYYHYPRVNIDEQSVIKGILYVQGLTDLRGTVQGSTLTDHFYCQTHSGFYLNYLYNGRLTHKNIPSQFGIPFLYDNKWKKCLIKELI
;
A
#
# COMPACT_ATOMS: atom_id res chain seq x y z
N MET A 1 -56.55 -66.83 42.44
CA MET A 1 -55.91 -67.23 41.17
C MET A 1 -54.59 -66.48 41.02
N LYS A 2 -53.44 -67.14 41.15
CA LYS A 2 -52.12 -66.55 40.84
C LYS A 2 -51.83 -66.81 39.36
N SER A 3 -51.82 -65.76 38.55
CA SER A 3 -51.39 -65.83 37.15
C SER A 3 -49.89 -66.14 37.11
N LYS A 4 -49.50 -67.29 36.54
CA LYS A 4 -48.11 -67.65 36.29
C LYS A 4 -47.66 -66.90 35.04
N VAL A 5 -46.80 -65.89 35.21
CA VAL A 5 -46.13 -65.21 34.10
C VAL A 5 -45.25 -66.23 33.36
N LYS A 6 -45.43 -66.37 32.04
CA LYS A 6 -44.60 -67.26 31.22
C LYS A 6 -43.16 -66.75 31.20
N GLY A 7 -42.17 -67.60 31.50
CA GLY A 7 -40.75 -67.22 31.55
C GLY A 7 -40.18 -66.59 30.27
N SER A 8 -40.84 -66.78 29.11
CA SER A 8 -40.48 -66.11 27.86
C SER A 8 -40.72 -64.59 27.89
N VAL A 9 -41.70 -64.11 28.66
CA VAL A 9 -42.00 -62.66 28.80
C VAL A 9 -40.88 -61.98 29.57
N LEU A 10 -40.29 -62.67 30.56
CA LEU A 10 -39.16 -62.16 31.32
C LEU A 10 -37.92 -62.05 30.43
N LEU A 11 -37.60 -63.09 29.66
CA LEU A 11 -36.46 -63.07 28.73
C LEU A 11 -36.59 -61.97 27.67
N LEU A 12 -37.80 -61.81 27.09
CA LEU A 12 -38.07 -60.76 26.10
C LEU A 12 -37.93 -59.36 26.71
N SER A 13 -38.43 -59.17 27.95
CA SER A 13 -38.31 -57.90 28.67
C SER A 13 -36.87 -57.52 29.00
N VAL A 14 -36.03 -58.52 29.34
CA VAL A 14 -34.59 -58.34 29.59
C VAL A 14 -33.84 -57.98 28.31
N ILE A 15 -34.15 -58.64 27.19
CA ILE A 15 -33.54 -58.31 25.89
C ILE A 15 -33.93 -56.89 25.47
N LEU A 16 -35.22 -56.54 25.61
CA LEU A 16 -35.72 -55.21 25.25
C LEU A 16 -35.10 -54.12 26.13
N SER A 17 -34.99 -54.36 27.44
CA SER A 17 -34.36 -53.40 28.36
C SER A 17 -32.87 -53.25 28.07
N LEU A 18 -32.15 -54.33 27.75
CA LEU A 18 -30.75 -54.27 27.36
C LEU A 18 -30.55 -53.44 26.08
N LEU A 19 -31.42 -53.65 25.08
CA LEU A 19 -31.41 -52.87 23.83
C LEU A 19 -31.62 -51.37 24.10
N VAL A 20 -32.63 -51.02 24.91
CA VAL A 20 -32.90 -49.64 25.28
C VAL A 20 -31.72 -49.02 26.03
N ILE A 21 -31.11 -49.76 26.96
CA ILE A 21 -29.93 -49.29 27.71
C ILE A 21 -28.74 -49.07 26.78
N THR A 22 -28.45 -50.00 25.87
CA THR A 22 -27.36 -49.84 24.88
C THR A 22 -27.59 -48.66 23.94
N LEU A 23 -28.83 -48.44 23.50
CA LEU A 23 -29.19 -47.30 22.68
C LEU A 23 -29.00 -45.98 23.45
N MET A 24 -29.43 -45.92 24.71
CA MET A 24 -29.25 -44.74 25.56
C MET A 24 -27.76 -44.46 25.84
N LEU A 25 -26.97 -45.51 26.11
CA LEU A 25 -25.53 -45.42 26.28
C LEU A 25 -24.82 -44.87 25.03
N TYR A 26 -25.37 -45.10 23.84
CA TYR A 26 -24.84 -44.55 22.59
C TYR A 26 -25.32 -43.12 22.30
N LEU A 27 -26.60 -42.80 22.56
CA LEU A 27 -27.17 -41.49 22.27
C LEU A 27 -26.59 -40.37 23.16
N LEU A 28 -26.26 -40.66 24.42
CA LEU A 28 -25.67 -39.69 25.35
C LEU A 28 -24.32 -39.12 24.87
N PRO A 29 -23.29 -39.93 24.54
CA PRO A 29 -22.02 -39.42 24.02
C PRO A 29 -22.16 -38.80 22.63
N LEU A 30 -23.07 -39.30 21.79
CA LEU A 30 -23.33 -38.66 20.50
C LEU A 30 -23.87 -37.24 20.68
N ASN A 31 -24.85 -37.05 21.57
CA ASN A 31 -25.40 -35.74 21.87
C ASN A 31 -24.36 -34.79 22.49
N SER A 32 -23.52 -35.29 23.41
CA SER A 32 -22.46 -34.46 24.00
C SER A 32 -21.40 -34.06 22.98
N PHE A 33 -21.04 -34.97 22.06
CA PHE A 33 -20.15 -34.67 20.94
C PHE A 33 -20.75 -33.62 19.99
N MET A 34 -22.03 -33.77 19.62
CA MET A 34 -22.73 -32.80 18.79
C MET A 34 -22.82 -31.44 19.46
N PHE A 35 -23.14 -31.39 20.76
CA PHE A 35 -23.19 -30.14 21.52
C PHE A 35 -21.82 -29.47 21.61
N LYS A 36 -20.75 -30.24 21.85
CA LYS A 36 -19.38 -29.71 21.88
C LYS A 36 -18.96 -29.14 20.53
N THR A 37 -19.23 -29.87 19.45
CA THR A 37 -18.94 -29.43 18.08
C THR A 37 -19.72 -28.16 17.73
N TYR A 38 -21.01 -28.12 18.08
CA TYR A 38 -21.86 -26.95 17.88
C TYR A 38 -21.37 -25.74 18.70
N ALA A 39 -20.98 -25.95 19.96
CA ALA A 39 -20.41 -24.90 20.81
C ALA A 39 -19.09 -24.35 20.25
N GLN A 40 -18.23 -25.21 19.70
CA GLN A 40 -16.99 -24.80 19.03
C GLN A 40 -17.29 -23.94 17.80
N LEU A 41 -18.19 -24.37 16.91
CA LEU A 41 -18.61 -23.59 15.74
C LEU A 41 -19.21 -22.23 16.12
N LEU A 42 -19.99 -22.17 17.21
CA LEU A 42 -20.50 -20.90 17.72
C LEU A 42 -19.38 -19.98 18.23
N ASN A 43 -18.39 -20.52 18.93
CA ASN A 43 -17.24 -19.75 19.41
C ASN A 43 -16.40 -19.20 18.25
N GLU A 44 -16.16 -20.01 17.21
CA GLU A 44 -15.48 -19.57 15.98
C GLU A 44 -16.23 -18.40 15.31
N LYS A 45 -17.54 -18.56 15.09
CA LYS A 45 -18.37 -17.50 14.51
C LYS A 45 -18.33 -16.21 15.33
N LYS A 46 -18.34 -16.30 16.66
CA LYS A 46 -18.23 -15.13 17.55
C LYS A 46 -16.88 -14.44 17.39
N VAL A 47 -15.78 -15.18 17.42
CA VAL A 47 -14.42 -14.63 17.26
C VAL A 47 -14.26 -13.91 15.91
N PHE A 48 -14.70 -14.53 14.80
CA PHE A 48 -14.65 -13.86 13.50
C PHE A 48 -15.56 -12.62 13.42
N SER A 49 -16.75 -12.69 14.02
CA SER A 49 -17.65 -11.55 14.11
C SER A 49 -17.03 -10.40 14.92
N SER A 50 -16.38 -10.69 16.04
CA SER A 50 -15.69 -9.69 16.86
C SER A 50 -14.55 -9.03 16.09
N ILE A 51 -13.72 -9.80 15.39
CA ILE A 51 -12.63 -9.24 14.54
C ILE A 51 -13.21 -8.28 13.50
N ARG A 52 -14.28 -8.68 12.80
CA ARG A 52 -14.91 -7.83 11.78
C ARG A 52 -15.51 -6.56 12.37
N SER A 53 -16.21 -6.65 13.50
CA SER A 53 -16.81 -5.49 14.16
C SER A 53 -15.75 -4.50 14.62
N VAL A 54 -14.67 -5.00 15.23
CA VAL A 54 -13.56 -4.15 15.70
C VAL A 54 -12.80 -3.52 14.53
N LEU A 55 -12.59 -4.25 13.43
CA LEU A 55 -12.02 -3.69 12.20
C LEU A 55 -12.86 -2.51 11.68
N LEU A 56 -14.18 -2.65 11.64
CA LEU A 56 -15.08 -1.57 11.19
C LEU A 56 -15.01 -0.36 12.13
N ILE A 57 -14.95 -0.58 13.45
CA ILE A 57 -14.76 0.51 14.42
C ILE A 57 -13.44 1.24 14.15
N HIS A 58 -12.36 0.50 13.90
CA HIS A 58 -11.05 1.09 13.62
C HIS A 58 -11.02 1.88 12.31
N LEU A 59 -11.68 1.38 11.26
CA LEU A 59 -11.81 2.09 9.98
C LEU A 59 -12.55 3.44 10.10
N HIS A 60 -13.48 3.52 11.06
CA HIS A 60 -14.23 4.75 11.36
C HIS A 60 -13.51 5.66 12.36
N ASN A 61 -12.45 5.18 13.02
CA ASN A 61 -11.65 5.99 13.90
C ASN A 61 -10.69 6.87 13.08
N LEU A 62 -10.80 8.19 13.26
CA LEU A 62 -10.09 9.18 12.45
C LEU A 62 -8.67 9.45 12.96
N GLU A 63 -8.32 8.97 14.14
CA GLU A 63 -6.98 9.17 14.70
C GLU A 63 -6.01 8.10 14.19
N VAL A 64 -4.94 8.55 13.54
CA VAL A 64 -3.71 7.75 13.40
C VAL A 64 -2.88 8.02 14.62
N ASN A 65 -3.07 7.17 15.62
CA ASN A 65 -2.30 7.28 16.82
C ASN A 65 -0.97 6.53 16.64
N ALA A 66 0.11 7.11 17.18
CA ALA A 66 1.40 6.45 17.42
C ALA A 66 1.18 5.04 18.01
N PRO A 67 2.15 4.11 17.93
CA PRO A 67 1.98 2.75 18.47
C PRO A 67 1.44 2.82 19.90
N VAL A 68 0.15 2.46 20.05
CA VAL A 68 -0.53 2.44 21.34
C VAL A 68 -0.38 1.02 21.89
N GLU A 69 -0.27 0.91 23.21
CA GLU A 69 -0.49 -0.38 23.88
C GLU A 69 -1.76 -1.07 23.35
N PRO A 70 -1.80 -2.41 23.31
CA PRO A 70 -2.93 -3.13 22.74
C PRO A 70 -4.27 -2.68 23.34
N ILE A 71 -5.18 -2.18 22.51
CA ILE A 71 -6.49 -1.70 22.95
C ILE A 71 -7.41 -2.91 23.15
N ASN A 72 -7.86 -3.15 24.38
CA ASN A 72 -8.78 -4.25 24.69
C ASN A 72 -10.24 -3.81 24.58
N TYR A 73 -10.95 -4.36 23.60
CA TYR A 73 -12.38 -4.17 23.40
C TYR A 73 -13.18 -5.26 24.14
N LYS A 74 -13.34 -5.11 25.45
CA LYS A 74 -14.09 -6.07 26.29
C LYS A 74 -15.56 -6.26 25.87
N GLN A 75 -16.12 -5.32 25.11
CA GLN A 75 -17.47 -5.41 24.55
C GLN A 75 -17.58 -6.43 23.40
N PHE A 76 -16.45 -6.83 22.80
CA PHE A 76 -16.37 -7.72 21.64
C PHE A 76 -15.54 -8.96 21.94
N GLU A 77 -15.91 -9.75 22.96
CA GLU A 77 -15.07 -10.85 23.49
C GLU A 77 -13.71 -10.34 23.98
N ASN A 78 -12.79 -11.23 24.38
CA ASN A 78 -11.44 -10.80 24.75
C ASN A 78 -10.64 -10.49 23.46
N THR A 79 -10.93 -9.33 22.89
CA THR A 79 -10.39 -8.84 21.62
C THR A 79 -9.43 -7.68 21.85
N THR A 80 -8.22 -7.84 21.35
CA THR A 80 -7.15 -6.83 21.41
C THR A 80 -6.82 -6.36 20.00
N VAL A 81 -6.58 -5.06 19.87
CA VAL A 81 -6.12 -4.43 18.63
C VAL A 81 -4.72 -3.87 18.85
N GLN A 82 -3.83 -4.16 17.91
CA GLN A 82 -2.53 -3.53 17.79
C GLN A 82 -2.43 -2.91 16.39
N HIS A 83 -1.91 -1.70 16.30
CA HIS A 83 -1.63 -1.04 15.04
C HIS A 83 -0.18 -0.54 15.00
N GLU A 84 0.41 -0.58 13.82
CA GLU A 84 1.81 -0.19 13.59
C GLU A 84 1.98 0.35 12.16
N PRO A 85 2.96 1.25 11.91
CA PRO A 85 3.29 1.66 10.56
C PRO A 85 3.97 0.53 9.78
N TRP A 86 3.61 0.37 8.50
CA TRP A 86 4.31 -0.48 7.54
C TRP A 86 4.57 0.29 6.25
N GLY A 87 5.73 0.93 6.18
CA GLY A 87 6.01 1.93 5.17
C GLY A 87 5.06 3.11 5.31
N LEU A 88 4.37 3.48 4.23
CA LEU A 88 3.41 4.60 4.25
C LEU A 88 1.96 4.16 4.48
N PHE A 89 1.76 2.94 4.98
CA PHE A 89 0.47 2.36 5.34
C PHE A 89 0.45 1.97 6.81
N GLU A 90 -0.73 1.64 7.33
CA GLU A 90 -0.93 1.15 8.70
C GLU A 90 -1.28 -0.33 8.64
N VAL A 91 -0.62 -1.15 9.45
CA VAL A 91 -1.02 -2.54 9.70
C VAL A 91 -1.81 -2.57 11.00
N VAL A 92 -2.94 -3.25 10.97
CA VAL A 92 -3.80 -3.47 12.14
C VAL A 92 -3.96 -4.97 12.37
N SER A 93 -3.44 -5.46 13.48
CA SER A 93 -3.55 -6.84 13.94
C SER A 93 -4.62 -6.93 15.02
N ILE A 94 -5.66 -7.73 14.74
CA ILE A 94 -6.80 -7.93 15.65
C ILE A 94 -6.79 -9.38 16.11
N LYS A 95 -6.62 -9.58 17.41
CA LYS A 95 -6.65 -10.88 18.05
C LYS A 95 -7.89 -11.00 18.91
N SER A 96 -8.67 -12.05 18.71
CA SER A 96 -9.89 -12.32 19.47
C SER A 96 -9.88 -13.75 20.00
N SER A 97 -10.49 -13.96 21.17
CA SER A 97 -10.53 -15.27 21.83
C SER A 97 -11.87 -15.52 22.53
N LYS A 98 -12.36 -16.76 22.41
CA LYS A 98 -13.54 -17.28 23.11
C LYS A 98 -13.36 -18.75 23.49
N GLY A 99 -13.32 -19.02 24.80
CA GLY A 99 -12.99 -20.36 25.29
C GLY A 99 -11.59 -20.76 24.83
N ASP A 100 -11.45 -21.96 24.27
CA ASP A 100 -10.17 -22.45 23.74
C ASP A 100 -9.86 -21.96 22.31
N PHE A 101 -10.80 -21.28 21.66
CA PHE A 101 -10.60 -20.78 20.30
C PHE A 101 -10.05 -19.36 20.32
N SER A 102 -8.92 -19.16 19.63
CA SER A 102 -8.34 -17.83 19.39
C SER A 102 -7.93 -17.68 17.94
N LYS A 103 -8.15 -16.48 17.39
CA LYS A 103 -7.72 -16.14 16.04
C LYS A 103 -7.17 -14.74 16.01
N GLU A 104 -6.14 -14.56 15.20
CA GLU A 104 -5.53 -13.28 14.86
C GLU A 104 -5.57 -13.08 13.35
N LYS A 105 -5.83 -11.84 12.94
CA LYS A 105 -5.80 -11.39 11.54
C LYS A 105 -5.15 -10.02 11.46
N SER A 106 -4.32 -9.83 10.43
CA SER A 106 -3.66 -8.57 10.13
C SER A 106 -4.23 -7.97 8.86
N PHE A 107 -4.44 -6.65 8.87
CA PHE A 107 -5.04 -5.91 7.76
C PHE A 107 -4.16 -4.72 7.40
N LEU A 108 -3.97 -4.50 6.10
CA LEU A 108 -3.31 -3.29 5.59
C LEU A 108 -4.36 -2.22 5.35
N LEU A 109 -4.17 -1.06 5.96
CA LEU A 109 -5.04 0.10 5.86
C LEU A 109 -4.31 1.26 5.18
N GLY A 110 -5.07 2.04 4.41
CA GLY A 110 -4.61 3.28 3.81
C GLY A 110 -5.67 4.37 3.90
N GLN A 111 -5.38 5.52 3.30
CA GLN A 111 -6.28 6.64 3.17
C GLN A 111 -7.27 6.38 2.03
N ASP A 112 -8.56 6.58 2.26
CA ASP A 112 -9.57 6.49 1.20
C ASP A 112 -9.33 7.58 0.13
N PHE A 113 -9.08 7.12 -1.10
CA PHE A 113 -8.82 7.98 -2.24
C PHE A 113 -10.00 8.90 -2.58
N HIS A 114 -11.23 8.37 -2.61
CA HIS A 114 -12.41 9.13 -3.09
C HIS A 114 -12.89 10.17 -2.08
N ASN A 115 -12.62 9.96 -0.79
CA ASN A 115 -12.93 10.91 0.27
C ASN A 115 -11.75 11.87 0.56
N SER A 116 -10.69 11.83 -0.24
CA SER A 116 -9.59 12.79 -0.13
C SER A 116 -9.92 14.09 -0.88
N THR A 117 -9.36 15.21 -0.41
CA THR A 117 -9.34 16.50 -1.14
C THR A 117 -8.57 16.43 -2.47
N ASP A 118 -7.98 15.28 -2.75
CA ASP A 118 -7.05 15.00 -3.83
C ASP A 118 -7.67 14.05 -4.85
N SER A 119 -8.96 13.75 -4.74
CA SER A 119 -9.76 13.11 -5.79
C SER A 119 -10.00 14.10 -6.95
N VAL A 120 -8.91 14.59 -7.54
CA VAL A 120 -8.84 15.46 -8.71
C VAL A 120 -7.88 14.84 -9.71
N THR A 121 -8.14 14.99 -11.00
CA THR A 121 -7.27 14.49 -12.07
C THR A 121 -5.87 15.11 -11.96
N MET A 122 -5.81 16.42 -11.70
CA MET A 122 -4.56 17.18 -11.66
C MET A 122 -4.64 18.34 -10.67
N ARG A 123 -3.58 18.57 -9.90
CA ARG A 123 -3.35 19.78 -9.10
C ARG A 123 -1.95 20.33 -9.36
N ILE A 124 -1.89 21.60 -9.74
CA ILE A 124 -0.67 22.39 -9.88
C ILE A 124 -0.83 23.64 -9.00
N PRO A 125 0.18 24.02 -8.19
CA PRO A 125 0.16 25.27 -7.43
C PRO A 125 0.02 26.50 -8.33
N GLU A 126 -0.31 27.66 -7.74
CA GLU A 126 -0.23 28.94 -8.41
C GLU A 126 1.23 29.34 -8.64
N ILE A 127 1.60 29.49 -9.91
CA ILE A 127 2.98 29.71 -10.37
C ILE A 127 3.10 30.94 -11.29
N ASN A 128 2.05 31.79 -11.32
CA ASN A 128 1.95 33.02 -12.12
C ASN A 128 2.26 32.81 -13.61
N SER A 129 1.96 31.63 -14.13
CA SER A 129 2.15 31.28 -15.54
C SER A 129 1.06 30.31 -15.99
N PRO A 130 0.66 30.36 -17.28
CA PRO A 130 -0.26 29.37 -17.83
C PRO A 130 0.36 27.97 -17.85
N PHE A 131 -0.51 26.97 -17.82
CA PHE A 131 -0.15 25.58 -18.05
C PHE A 131 -0.38 25.23 -19.53
N PHE A 132 0.62 24.64 -20.19
CA PHE A 132 0.60 24.38 -21.62
C PHE A 132 0.38 22.91 -21.96
N CYS A 133 -0.53 22.64 -22.91
CA CYS A 133 -0.72 21.32 -23.51
C CYS A 133 -0.15 21.30 -24.93
N VAL A 134 0.64 20.26 -25.25
CA VAL A 134 1.29 20.10 -26.57
C VAL A 134 1.23 18.64 -27.03
N GLY A 135 1.19 18.44 -28.36
CA GLY A 135 1.11 17.12 -28.98
C GLY A 135 -0.21 16.42 -28.66
N SER A 136 -0.15 15.12 -28.37
CA SER A 136 -1.33 14.29 -28.09
C SER A 136 -1.76 14.32 -26.62
N ALA A 137 -1.43 15.38 -25.87
CA ALA A 137 -1.74 15.48 -24.45
C ALA A 137 -3.25 15.42 -24.21
N THR A 138 -3.69 14.62 -23.24
CA THR A 138 -5.13 14.49 -22.93
C THR A 138 -5.38 14.69 -21.44
N ILE A 139 -6.38 15.49 -21.10
CA ILE A 139 -6.76 15.77 -19.70
C ILE A 139 -8.26 15.60 -19.57
N GLU A 140 -8.66 14.79 -18.60
CA GLU A 140 -10.05 14.45 -18.36
C GLU A 140 -10.43 14.53 -16.89
N GLY A 141 -11.45 15.33 -16.58
CA GLY A 141 -12.02 15.49 -15.24
C GLY A 141 -11.63 16.78 -14.52
N ARG A 142 -11.77 16.79 -13.19
CA ARG A 142 -11.55 17.98 -12.36
C ARG A 142 -10.07 18.30 -12.23
N VAL A 143 -9.68 19.55 -12.50
CA VAL A 143 -8.29 20.02 -12.38
C VAL A 143 -8.20 21.33 -11.60
N ILE A 144 -7.17 21.41 -10.76
CA ILE A 144 -6.83 22.60 -9.96
C ILE A 144 -5.51 23.16 -10.52
N ILE A 145 -5.54 24.34 -11.14
CA ILE A 145 -4.40 24.86 -11.91
C ILE A 145 -4.22 26.37 -11.69
N PRO A 146 -3.08 26.97 -12.08
CA PRO A 146 -2.87 28.42 -12.02
C PRO A 146 -4.03 29.24 -12.60
N LYS A 147 -4.22 30.46 -12.11
CA LYS A 147 -5.27 31.38 -12.58
C LYS A 147 -5.22 31.67 -14.08
N GLU A 148 -4.03 31.61 -14.66
CA GLU A 148 -3.79 31.77 -16.10
C GLU A 148 -4.38 30.65 -16.97
N GLY A 149 -4.84 29.55 -16.35
CA GLY A 149 -5.55 28.47 -17.01
C GLY A 149 -4.69 27.59 -17.92
N ILE A 150 -5.37 26.79 -18.75
CA ILE A 150 -4.75 25.91 -19.75
C ILE A 150 -4.62 26.68 -21.08
N LYS A 151 -3.43 26.68 -21.67
CA LYS A 151 -3.15 27.18 -23.01
C LYS A 151 -2.58 26.04 -23.87
N THR A 152 -2.67 26.17 -25.18
CA THR A 152 -2.03 25.25 -26.12
C THR A 152 -0.79 25.91 -26.72
N ASN A 153 0.19 25.11 -27.12
CA ASN A 153 1.38 25.62 -27.81
C ASN A 153 1.90 24.60 -28.83
N TYR A 154 3.01 24.94 -29.49
CA TYR A 154 3.76 24.07 -30.38
C TYR A 154 5.18 23.88 -29.86
N ILE A 155 5.70 22.65 -29.96
CA ILE A 155 7.11 22.32 -29.70
C ILE A 155 7.57 21.39 -30.82
N ASP A 156 8.75 21.66 -31.40
CA ASP A 156 9.38 20.83 -32.43
C ASP A 156 8.45 20.46 -33.60
N GLY A 157 7.66 21.43 -34.06
CA GLY A 157 6.72 21.26 -35.17
C GLY A 157 5.46 20.45 -34.83
N LYS A 158 5.26 20.06 -33.56
CA LYS A 158 4.03 19.40 -33.09
C LYS A 158 3.13 20.40 -32.40
N PHE A 159 1.97 20.63 -32.99
CA PHE A 159 0.88 21.38 -32.37
C PHE A 159 0.11 20.49 -31.39
N PHE A 160 -0.68 21.12 -30.52
CA PHE A 160 -1.68 20.40 -29.75
C PHE A 160 -2.71 19.73 -30.67
N SER A 161 -2.83 18.41 -30.55
CA SER A 161 -3.77 17.56 -31.28
C SER A 161 -4.51 16.59 -30.33
N GLY A 162 -4.38 16.81 -29.02
CA GLY A 162 -5.00 15.99 -28.00
C GLY A 162 -6.42 16.45 -27.65
N GLU A 163 -6.87 16.09 -26.46
CA GLU A 163 -8.27 16.25 -26.04
C GLU A 163 -8.37 16.77 -24.60
N LEU A 164 -9.25 17.75 -24.39
CA LEU A 164 -9.57 18.32 -23.09
C LEU A 164 -11.06 18.05 -22.84
N SER A 165 -11.38 17.03 -22.03
CA SER A 165 -12.73 16.45 -21.95
C SER A 165 -13.28 16.48 -20.52
N GLU A 166 -14.58 16.76 -20.36
CA GLU A 166 -15.24 16.77 -19.04
C GLU A 166 -14.50 17.63 -17.99
N ILE A 167 -13.83 18.71 -18.42
CA ILE A 167 -12.95 19.49 -17.54
C ILE A 167 -13.76 20.42 -16.64
N GLU A 168 -13.61 20.22 -15.33
CA GLU A 168 -13.97 21.19 -14.29
C GLU A 168 -12.70 21.93 -13.86
N LEU A 169 -12.56 23.19 -14.31
CA LEU A 169 -11.41 24.04 -14.00
C LEU A 169 -11.63 24.76 -12.66
N ILE A 170 -10.70 24.58 -11.73
CA ILE A 170 -10.65 25.29 -10.45
C ILE A 170 -9.34 26.06 -10.37
N SER A 171 -9.39 27.36 -10.08
CA SER A 171 -8.18 28.14 -9.90
C SER A 171 -7.46 27.74 -8.62
N SER A 172 -6.16 27.52 -8.72
CA SER A 172 -5.25 27.34 -7.62
C SER A 172 -4.93 28.70 -7.00
N TYR A 173 -4.97 28.78 -5.68
CA TYR A 173 -4.60 29.98 -4.92
C TYR A 173 -3.39 29.73 -4.01
N SER A 174 -3.01 28.47 -3.83
CA SER A 174 -1.85 28.08 -3.02
C SER A 174 -0.60 28.06 -3.89
N GLN A 175 0.51 28.58 -3.38
CA GLN A 175 1.82 28.49 -4.02
C GLN A 175 2.52 27.14 -3.80
N PHE A 176 1.94 26.28 -2.96
CA PHE A 176 2.51 25.00 -2.58
C PHE A 176 1.49 23.87 -2.73
N LEU A 177 1.98 22.66 -3.00
CA LEU A 177 1.20 21.44 -2.83
C LEU A 177 0.79 21.24 -1.36
N PRO A 178 -0.25 20.43 -1.08
CA PRO A 178 -0.60 20.08 0.29
C PRO A 178 0.61 19.51 1.04
N GLU A 179 0.81 19.99 2.27
CA GLU A 179 1.89 19.55 3.16
C GLU A 179 1.70 18.09 3.60
N GLN A 180 2.82 17.38 3.77
CA GLN A 180 2.80 15.99 4.18
C GLN A 180 2.25 15.82 5.61
N SER A 181 1.65 14.66 5.87
CA SER A 181 1.20 14.29 7.20
C SER A 181 2.36 14.05 8.16
N ARG A 182 2.12 14.23 9.46
CA ARG A 182 3.06 13.77 10.50
C ARG A 182 3.36 12.27 10.40
N PHE A 183 2.38 11.48 9.98
CA PHE A 183 2.56 10.05 9.72
C PHE A 183 3.61 9.80 8.61
N PHE A 184 3.52 10.52 7.49
CA PHE A 184 4.47 10.41 6.41
C PHE A 184 5.90 10.76 6.88
N ASP A 185 6.05 11.86 7.60
CA ASP A 185 7.36 12.29 8.09
C ASP A 185 7.97 11.29 9.07
N SER A 186 7.20 10.85 10.08
CA SER A 186 7.66 9.85 11.05
C SER A 186 7.99 8.50 10.42
N ALA A 187 7.16 8.01 9.48
CA ALA A 187 7.38 6.74 8.79
C ALA A 187 8.64 6.78 7.91
N THR A 188 8.83 7.87 7.16
CA THR A 188 10.04 8.03 6.33
C THR A 188 11.29 8.22 7.18
N GLU A 189 11.22 8.99 8.27
CA GLU A 189 12.34 9.16 9.21
C GLU A 189 12.73 7.83 9.88
N TYR A 190 11.75 6.99 10.24
CA TYR A 190 11.99 5.65 10.76
C TYR A 190 12.73 4.76 9.75
N LEU A 191 12.24 4.71 8.50
CA LEU A 191 12.82 3.85 7.47
C LEU A 191 14.24 4.28 7.05
N PHE A 192 14.52 5.58 7.02
CA PHE A 192 15.85 6.08 6.63
C PHE A 192 16.86 6.12 7.79
N SER A 193 16.43 5.84 9.02
CA SER A 193 17.31 5.78 10.19
C SER A 193 17.74 4.33 10.47
N SER A 194 19.01 4.01 10.18
CA SER A 194 19.59 2.69 10.50
C SER A 194 19.54 2.40 12.00
N GLU A 195 19.75 3.41 12.85
CA GLU A 195 19.69 3.29 14.32
C GLU A 195 18.29 2.86 14.80
N LYS A 196 17.21 3.47 14.30
CA LYS A 196 15.84 3.15 14.71
C LYS A 196 15.38 1.76 14.25
N LEU A 197 15.99 1.22 13.20
CA LEU A 197 15.69 -0.12 12.69
C LEU A 197 16.32 -1.25 13.54
N THR A 198 17.25 -0.95 14.45
CA THR A 198 17.93 -1.95 15.30
C THR A 198 17.01 -2.67 16.30
N GLU A 199 15.79 -2.17 16.53
CA GLU A 199 14.77 -2.85 17.34
C GLU A 199 14.12 -4.05 16.64
N ILE A 200 14.39 -4.22 15.34
CA ILE A 200 13.89 -5.34 14.53
C ILE A 200 14.88 -6.52 14.60
N TYR A 201 14.37 -7.75 14.44
CA TYR A 201 15.25 -8.91 14.25
C TYR A 201 16.13 -8.72 13.00
N GLN A 202 17.40 -8.40 13.24
CA GLN A 202 18.37 -8.02 12.22
C GLN A 202 19.17 -9.23 11.73
N VAL A 203 19.25 -9.37 10.41
CA VAL A 203 20.11 -10.30 9.70
C VAL A 203 21.09 -9.49 8.87
N ASP A 204 22.33 -9.43 9.33
CA ASP A 204 23.40 -8.77 8.60
C ASP A 204 23.81 -9.60 7.37
N ILE A 205 23.74 -8.99 6.19
CA ILE A 205 24.16 -9.61 4.94
C ILE A 205 25.58 -9.17 4.62
N THR A 206 26.50 -10.13 4.62
CA THR A 206 27.85 -9.90 4.11
C THR A 206 27.86 -9.91 2.56
N PRO A 207 28.75 -9.14 1.90
CA PRO A 207 28.78 -9.03 0.44
C PRO A 207 28.89 -10.36 -0.32
N THR A 208 29.39 -11.42 0.33
CA THR A 208 29.57 -12.76 -0.22
C THR A 208 28.39 -13.70 0.01
N GLN A 209 27.41 -13.34 0.84
CA GLN A 209 26.20 -14.13 1.05
C GLN A 209 25.11 -13.66 0.09
N SER A 210 24.58 -14.58 -0.72
CA SER A 210 23.29 -14.34 -1.35
C SER A 210 22.24 -14.22 -0.25
N LEU A 211 21.26 -13.32 -0.41
CA LEU A 211 20.05 -13.42 0.40
C LEU A 211 19.50 -14.85 0.30
N ILE A 212 18.93 -15.34 1.39
CA ILE A 212 18.24 -16.63 1.45
C ILE A 212 17.26 -16.71 0.27
N ASP A 213 17.26 -17.82 -0.46
CA ASP A 213 16.46 -18.01 -1.69
C ASP A 213 14.96 -17.76 -1.47
N SER A 214 14.46 -17.99 -0.25
CA SER A 214 13.07 -17.74 0.12
C SER A 214 12.92 -17.32 1.58
N VAL A 215 12.19 -16.24 1.83
CA VAL A 215 11.85 -15.71 3.16
C VAL A 215 10.36 -15.40 3.22
N THR A 216 9.70 -15.87 4.28
CA THR A 216 8.30 -15.56 4.58
C THR A 216 8.19 -15.08 6.03
N ALA A 217 7.67 -13.88 6.24
CA ALA A 217 7.44 -13.31 7.56
C ALA A 217 5.96 -12.88 7.71
N PRO A 218 5.14 -13.56 8.55
CA PRO A 218 3.74 -13.18 8.73
C PRO A 218 3.61 -11.85 9.49
N PHE A 219 2.53 -11.12 9.25
CA PHE A 219 2.27 -9.83 9.92
C PHE A 219 1.77 -9.95 11.36
N SER A 220 1.41 -11.17 11.80
CA SER A 220 1.18 -11.48 13.21
C SER A 220 2.48 -11.59 14.02
N GLY A 221 3.64 -11.59 13.35
CA GLY A 221 4.96 -11.71 13.98
C GLY A 221 5.79 -10.44 13.94
N ASN A 222 7.05 -10.59 14.35
CA ASN A 222 8.06 -9.55 14.26
C ASN A 222 8.53 -9.37 12.82
N ALA A 223 8.87 -8.13 12.46
CA ALA A 223 9.52 -7.87 11.19
C ALA A 223 10.90 -8.56 11.12
N ILE A 224 11.32 -8.92 9.91
CA ILE A 224 12.70 -9.35 9.62
C ILE A 224 13.39 -8.22 8.87
N LEU A 225 14.52 -7.76 9.40
CA LEU A 225 15.36 -6.73 8.79
C LEU A 225 16.60 -7.39 8.17
N PHE A 226 16.77 -7.22 6.88
CA PHE A 226 18.01 -7.52 6.16
C PHE A 226 18.77 -6.22 5.95
N HIS A 227 19.99 -6.12 6.48
CA HIS A 227 20.79 -4.90 6.39
C HIS A 227 22.17 -5.19 5.78
N SER A 228 22.67 -4.26 4.95
CA SER A 228 24.03 -4.29 4.43
C SER A 228 24.59 -2.89 4.18
N ASN A 229 25.85 -2.65 4.55
CA ASN A 229 26.54 -1.42 4.21
C ASN A 229 26.99 -1.39 2.73
N ALA A 230 26.92 -2.53 2.05
CA ALA A 230 27.29 -2.69 0.65
C ALA A 230 26.04 -2.82 -0.24
N SER A 231 26.27 -2.86 -1.55
CA SER A 231 25.20 -3.07 -2.53
C SER A 231 24.54 -4.44 -2.37
N ILE A 232 23.21 -4.48 -2.42
CA ILE A 232 22.42 -5.71 -2.39
C ILE A 232 21.92 -6.05 -3.80
N GLN A 233 22.14 -7.29 -4.21
CA GLN A 233 21.61 -7.85 -5.46
C GLN A 233 20.58 -8.92 -5.12
N LEU A 234 19.30 -8.60 -5.29
CA LEU A 234 18.19 -9.55 -5.13
C LEU A 234 18.06 -10.34 -6.42
N ARG A 235 18.64 -11.55 -6.44
CA ARG A 235 18.67 -12.43 -7.61
C ARG A 235 17.89 -13.71 -7.34
N ASN A 236 16.82 -13.94 -8.09
CA ASN A 236 15.96 -15.12 -7.96
C ASN A 236 15.51 -15.40 -6.51
N VAL A 237 15.19 -14.33 -5.75
CA VAL A 237 14.75 -14.46 -4.35
C VAL A 237 13.23 -14.40 -4.25
N LYS A 238 12.66 -15.11 -3.26
CA LYS A 238 11.25 -15.00 -2.90
C LYS A 238 11.11 -14.38 -1.53
N VAL A 239 10.52 -13.19 -1.45
CA VAL A 239 10.32 -12.48 -0.18
C VAL A 239 8.85 -12.17 -0.02
N THR A 240 8.23 -12.67 1.04
CA THR A 240 6.81 -12.46 1.31
C THR A 240 6.59 -11.99 2.74
N GLY A 241 5.81 -10.93 2.89
CA GLY A 241 5.31 -10.45 4.17
C GLY A 241 6.17 -9.38 4.82
N LYS A 242 6.25 -9.40 6.16
CA LYS A 242 6.81 -8.35 7.02
C LYS A 242 8.36 -8.34 6.99
N VAL A 243 8.93 -8.04 5.82
CA VAL A 243 10.38 -8.01 5.57
C VAL A 243 10.84 -6.63 5.08
N ILE A 244 11.89 -6.10 5.71
CA ILE A 244 12.55 -4.85 5.30
C ILE A 244 13.96 -5.19 4.82
N ILE A 245 14.35 -4.71 3.64
CA ILE A 245 15.68 -4.90 3.07
C ILE A 245 16.32 -3.53 2.89
N THR A 246 17.43 -3.28 3.58
CA THR A 246 18.12 -1.99 3.58
C THR A 246 19.57 -2.10 3.11
N SER A 247 20.00 -1.12 2.31
CA SER A 247 21.40 -0.98 1.88
C SER A 247 21.86 0.46 2.06
N GLU A 248 23.06 0.66 2.60
CA GLU A 248 23.69 2.00 2.62
C GLU A 248 24.22 2.44 1.25
N SER A 249 24.19 1.57 0.23
CA SER A 249 24.67 1.86 -1.13
C SER A 249 23.54 1.80 -2.16
N ASN A 250 23.16 0.59 -2.58
CA ASN A 250 22.12 0.40 -3.59
C ASN A 250 21.48 -0.98 -3.49
N ILE A 251 20.21 -1.06 -3.90
CA ILE A 251 19.49 -2.32 -4.07
C ILE A 251 19.15 -2.49 -5.54
N LYS A 252 19.49 -3.65 -6.12
CA LYS A 252 19.02 -4.05 -7.44
C LYS A 252 18.15 -5.29 -7.33
N VAL A 253 16.92 -5.20 -7.84
CA VAL A 253 15.97 -6.30 -7.95
C VAL A 253 16.05 -6.86 -9.36
N ASP A 254 16.33 -8.15 -9.52
CA ASP A 254 16.27 -8.82 -10.82
C ASP A 254 14.83 -9.18 -11.22
N SER A 255 14.64 -9.62 -12.47
CA SER A 255 13.33 -9.98 -13.02
C SER A 255 12.78 -11.32 -12.52
N TYR A 256 13.63 -12.18 -11.94
CA TYR A 256 13.24 -13.51 -11.48
C TYR A 256 12.84 -13.54 -10.00
N SER A 257 13.12 -12.46 -9.27
CA SER A 257 12.72 -12.30 -7.89
C SER A 257 11.21 -12.03 -7.77
N SER A 258 10.62 -12.50 -6.68
CA SER A 258 9.22 -12.26 -6.32
C SER A 258 9.18 -11.63 -4.94
N LEU A 259 8.83 -10.34 -4.88
CA LEU A 259 8.66 -9.61 -3.62
C LEU A 259 7.17 -9.29 -3.43
N ASN A 260 6.63 -9.66 -2.28
CA ASN A 260 5.25 -9.40 -1.89
C ASN A 260 5.23 -8.81 -0.47
N ASP A 261 4.75 -7.58 -0.34
CA ASP A 261 4.61 -6.81 0.90
C ASP A 261 5.92 -6.37 1.57
N ALA A 262 7.07 -6.63 0.93
CA ALA A 262 8.37 -6.20 1.40
C ALA A 262 8.62 -4.69 1.21
N ILE A 263 9.52 -4.15 2.03
CA ILE A 263 10.01 -2.78 1.94
C ILE A 263 11.48 -2.79 1.52
N LEU A 264 11.83 -2.01 0.50
CA LEU A 264 13.21 -1.76 0.09
C LEU A 264 13.62 -0.35 0.48
N VAL A 265 14.78 -0.18 1.12
CA VAL A 265 15.32 1.13 1.49
C VAL A 265 16.80 1.22 1.08
N ALA A 266 17.14 2.13 0.17
CA ALA A 266 18.54 2.41 -0.16
C ALA A 266 18.68 3.78 -0.82
N PRO A 267 19.87 4.41 -0.83
CA PRO A 267 20.08 5.64 -1.59
C PRO A 267 19.69 5.49 -3.06
N VAL A 268 20.04 4.36 -3.67
CA VAL A 268 19.68 4.03 -5.06
C VAL A 268 18.95 2.70 -5.13
N VAL A 269 17.79 2.66 -5.78
CA VAL A 269 17.05 1.41 -6.04
C VAL A 269 16.81 1.23 -7.54
N LYS A 270 17.15 0.04 -8.05
CA LYS A 270 16.92 -0.34 -9.44
C LYS A 270 16.03 -1.59 -9.54
N VAL A 271 14.90 -1.47 -10.20
CA VAL A 271 13.98 -2.59 -10.49
C VAL A 271 14.19 -2.99 -11.95
N SER A 272 14.69 -4.21 -12.17
CA SER A 272 15.12 -4.65 -13.50
C SER A 272 13.93 -4.99 -14.42
N LYS A 273 14.19 -4.92 -15.73
CA LYS A 273 13.23 -5.13 -16.81
C LYS A 273 12.36 -6.37 -16.59
N GLY A 274 11.04 -6.22 -16.68
CA GLY A 274 10.08 -7.32 -16.59
C GLY A 274 9.81 -7.85 -15.17
N PHE A 275 10.36 -7.23 -14.12
CA PHE A 275 10.02 -7.59 -12.73
C PHE A 275 8.51 -7.48 -12.47
N ASN A 276 7.98 -8.40 -11.66
CA ASN A 276 6.59 -8.43 -11.28
C ASN A 276 6.44 -8.71 -9.78
N GLY A 277 5.80 -7.80 -9.03
CA GLY A 277 5.63 -7.96 -7.59
C GLY A 277 4.81 -6.86 -6.92
N CYS A 278 4.69 -6.93 -5.61
CA CYS A 278 3.99 -5.95 -4.77
C CYS A 278 4.92 -5.49 -3.64
N LEU A 279 5.42 -4.27 -3.68
CA LEU A 279 6.40 -3.80 -2.69
C LEU A 279 6.36 -2.29 -2.49
N GLN A 280 6.98 -1.82 -1.42
CA GLN A 280 7.26 -0.40 -1.22
C GLN A 280 8.76 -0.14 -1.41
N ILE A 281 9.11 0.91 -2.14
CA ILE A 281 10.47 1.29 -2.49
C ILE A 281 10.73 2.68 -1.94
N PHE A 282 11.75 2.82 -1.10
CA PHE A 282 12.18 4.09 -0.52
C PHE A 282 13.62 4.38 -0.91
N ALA A 283 13.85 5.58 -1.45
CA ALA A 283 15.18 6.04 -1.78
C ALA A 283 15.39 7.51 -1.47
N THR A 284 16.67 7.91 -1.37
CA THR A 284 17.08 9.28 -1.08
C THR A 284 17.82 9.96 -2.22
N ASP A 285 18.41 9.19 -3.14
CA ASP A 285 19.09 9.69 -4.34
C ASP A 285 18.25 9.38 -5.58
N SER A 286 18.15 8.12 -5.98
CA SER A 286 17.59 7.78 -7.29
C SER A 286 16.84 6.45 -7.32
N ILE A 287 15.79 6.38 -8.14
CA ILE A 287 15.04 5.14 -8.40
C ILE A 287 14.89 4.96 -9.91
N VAL A 288 15.23 3.77 -10.40
CA VAL A 288 15.05 3.40 -11.81
C VAL A 288 14.17 2.17 -11.90
N VAL A 289 13.02 2.31 -12.54
CA VAL A 289 12.10 1.22 -12.89
C VAL A 289 12.23 0.98 -14.38
N GLU A 290 12.86 -0.14 -14.74
CA GLU A 290 13.12 -0.50 -16.13
C GLU A 290 11.86 -0.95 -16.87
N GLU A 291 12.00 -1.13 -18.18
CA GLU A 291 10.90 -1.43 -19.10
C GLU A 291 10.07 -2.65 -18.67
N GLY A 292 8.76 -2.59 -18.88
CA GLY A 292 7.88 -3.77 -18.72
C GLY A 292 7.69 -4.24 -17.27
N VAL A 293 8.12 -3.47 -16.27
CA VAL A 293 7.89 -3.78 -14.86
C VAL A 293 6.40 -3.66 -14.51
N MET A 294 5.91 -4.57 -13.68
CA MET A 294 4.56 -4.55 -13.12
C MET A 294 4.63 -4.49 -11.58
N LEU A 295 4.22 -3.35 -11.03
CA LEU A 295 4.04 -3.17 -9.59
C LEU A 295 2.55 -3.28 -9.24
N HIS A 296 2.20 -4.35 -8.52
CA HIS A 296 0.84 -4.66 -8.10
C HIS A 296 0.37 -3.80 -6.94
N TYR A 297 -0.95 -3.63 -6.82
CA TYR A 297 -1.55 -2.85 -5.74
C TYR A 297 -1.32 -3.52 -4.37
N PRO A 298 -0.92 -2.79 -3.31
CA PRO A 298 -0.71 -1.34 -3.22
C PRO A 298 0.77 -0.91 -3.22
N SER A 299 1.50 -1.15 -4.31
CA SER A 299 2.92 -0.77 -4.38
C SER A 299 3.13 0.74 -4.27
N THR A 300 4.20 1.15 -3.60
CA THR A 300 4.53 2.55 -3.40
C THR A 300 5.98 2.82 -3.75
N ILE A 301 6.23 3.88 -4.52
CA ILE A 301 7.57 4.41 -4.78
C ILE A 301 7.69 5.74 -4.06
N CYS A 302 8.64 5.85 -3.14
CA CYS A 302 8.92 7.06 -2.37
C CYS A 302 10.36 7.50 -2.59
N LEU A 303 10.56 8.66 -3.22
CA LEU A 303 11.86 9.30 -3.36
C LEU A 303 11.89 10.57 -2.49
N LYS A 304 12.62 10.53 -1.37
CA LYS A 304 12.75 11.67 -0.45
C LYS A 304 14.14 12.27 -0.59
N GLN A 305 14.26 13.37 -1.32
CA GLN A 305 15.52 14.09 -1.41
C GLN A 305 15.90 14.63 -0.03
N MET A 306 17.06 14.22 0.49
CA MET A 306 17.50 14.59 1.84
C MET A 306 18.41 15.82 1.87
N LYS A 307 19.06 16.15 0.75
CA LYS A 307 20.05 17.24 0.67
C LYS A 307 19.75 18.15 -0.52
N PHE A 308 20.00 19.45 -0.35
CA PHE A 308 19.70 20.42 -1.41
C PHE A 308 20.61 20.29 -2.65
N GLU A 309 21.83 19.74 -2.48
CA GLU A 309 22.81 19.62 -3.55
C GLU A 309 22.60 18.38 -4.43
N THR A 310 21.79 17.41 -3.99
CA THR A 310 21.60 16.15 -4.73
C THR A 310 20.58 16.32 -5.85
N HIS A 311 20.91 15.82 -7.04
CA HIS A 311 19.98 15.80 -8.17
C HIS A 311 19.21 14.47 -8.17
N SER A 312 18.20 14.38 -7.31
CA SER A 312 17.43 13.14 -7.18
C SER A 312 16.59 12.87 -8.42
N LEU A 313 16.58 11.63 -8.88
CA LEU A 313 15.93 11.22 -10.13
C LEU A 313 15.07 9.97 -9.94
N LEU A 314 13.81 10.05 -10.36
CA LEU A 314 12.95 8.90 -10.55
C LEU A 314 12.73 8.68 -12.05
N GLU A 315 13.22 7.56 -12.58
CA GLU A 315 12.97 7.15 -13.96
C GLU A 315 12.02 5.96 -14.01
N ILE A 316 10.88 6.15 -14.66
CA ILE A 316 9.94 5.09 -15.03
C ILE A 316 10.03 4.90 -16.54
N LYS A 317 10.66 3.81 -16.98
CA LYS A 317 10.83 3.49 -18.40
C LYS A 317 9.51 3.05 -19.03
N SER A 318 9.52 2.82 -20.35
CA SER A 318 8.31 2.48 -21.12
C SER A 318 7.65 1.18 -20.70
N ASN A 319 6.36 1.03 -21.00
CA ASN A 319 5.57 -0.18 -20.73
C ASN A 319 5.51 -0.61 -19.25
N VAL A 320 5.74 0.31 -18.31
CA VAL A 320 5.66 0.04 -16.88
C VAL A 320 4.24 0.23 -16.38
N LYS A 321 3.76 -0.68 -15.52
CA LYS A 321 2.45 -0.57 -14.86
C LYS A 321 2.63 -0.48 -13.36
N ILE A 322 2.15 0.61 -12.76
CA ILE A 322 2.24 0.84 -11.31
C ILE A 322 0.83 1.03 -10.78
N ASN A 323 0.38 0.11 -9.92
CA ASN A 323 -0.87 0.25 -9.20
C ASN A 323 -0.56 0.63 -7.75
N GLY A 324 -0.86 1.86 -7.36
CA GLY A 324 -0.58 2.39 -6.02
C GLY A 324 -0.11 3.84 -6.07
N ALA A 325 1.04 4.16 -5.49
CA ALA A 325 1.48 5.54 -5.31
C ALA A 325 2.92 5.80 -5.77
N ILE A 326 3.16 6.99 -6.32
CA ILE A 326 4.48 7.56 -6.52
C ILE A 326 4.53 8.87 -5.74
N ILE A 327 5.51 9.00 -4.85
CA ILE A 327 5.64 10.12 -3.93
C ILE A 327 7.08 10.61 -4.00
N VAL A 328 7.26 11.86 -4.40
CA VAL A 328 8.56 12.50 -4.46
C VAL A 328 8.51 13.77 -3.65
N THR A 329 9.38 13.87 -2.65
CA THR A 329 9.46 15.01 -1.73
C THR A 329 10.85 15.61 -1.72
N ARG A 330 10.91 16.88 -1.35
CA ARG A 330 12.17 17.62 -1.23
C ARG A 330 12.23 18.42 0.07
N PRO A 331 13.42 18.80 0.55
CA PRO A 331 13.57 19.71 1.68
C PRO A 331 13.02 21.09 1.32
N SER A 332 12.44 21.80 2.28
CA SER A 332 11.93 23.17 2.09
C SER A 332 13.02 24.17 1.70
N GLU A 333 14.29 23.88 2.02
CA GLU A 333 15.47 24.67 1.65
C GLU A 333 15.74 24.65 0.13
N VAL A 334 15.19 23.68 -0.60
CA VAL A 334 15.33 23.59 -2.06
C VAL A 334 14.36 24.56 -2.73
N VAL A 335 14.86 25.78 -2.97
CA VAL A 335 14.10 26.87 -3.58
C VAL A 335 14.33 27.05 -5.08
N LYS A 336 15.42 26.50 -5.65
CA LYS A 336 15.79 26.71 -7.06
C LYS A 336 15.44 25.48 -7.92
N TYR A 337 14.78 25.71 -9.06
CA TYR A 337 14.30 24.64 -9.95
C TYR A 337 15.34 23.63 -10.41
N TYR A 338 16.60 24.01 -10.57
CA TYR A 338 17.64 23.06 -11.02
C TYR A 338 18.05 22.05 -9.92
N HIS A 339 17.71 22.32 -8.66
CA HIS A 339 17.88 21.39 -7.54
C HIS A 339 16.62 20.56 -7.26
N TYR A 340 15.54 20.76 -8.02
CA TYR A 340 14.31 20.00 -7.83
C TYR A 340 14.54 18.56 -8.25
N PRO A 341 13.94 17.59 -7.53
CA PRO A 341 13.97 16.21 -7.97
C PRO A 341 13.19 16.10 -9.29
N ARG A 342 13.66 15.21 -10.17
CA ARG A 342 13.05 14.99 -11.48
C ARG A 342 12.34 13.64 -11.53
N VAL A 343 11.16 13.63 -12.12
CA VAL A 343 10.35 12.44 -12.36
C VAL A 343 10.11 12.32 -13.86
N ASN A 344 10.63 11.26 -14.47
CA ASN A 344 10.48 10.98 -15.89
C ASN A 344 9.64 9.72 -16.03
N ILE A 345 8.48 9.85 -16.68
CA ILE A 345 7.56 8.75 -16.94
C ILE A 345 7.40 8.61 -18.44
N ASP A 346 8.04 7.58 -18.98
CA ASP A 346 8.08 7.31 -20.41
C ASP A 346 6.71 6.86 -20.95
N GLU A 347 6.62 6.87 -22.28
CA GLU A 347 5.43 6.47 -23.02
C GLU A 347 5.00 5.02 -22.74
N GLN A 348 3.71 4.74 -22.98
CA GLN A 348 3.08 3.42 -22.76
C GLN A 348 3.05 2.95 -21.29
N SER A 349 3.63 3.71 -20.36
CA SER A 349 3.54 3.44 -18.93
C SER A 349 2.21 3.94 -18.36
N VAL A 350 1.67 3.19 -17.40
CA VAL A 350 0.38 3.47 -16.77
C VAL A 350 0.54 3.46 -15.26
N ILE A 351 0.26 4.59 -14.63
CA ILE A 351 0.19 4.73 -13.17
C ILE A 351 -1.28 4.78 -12.79
N LYS A 352 -1.74 3.81 -12.00
CA LYS A 352 -3.09 3.76 -11.46
C LYS A 352 -3.06 4.06 -9.97
N GLY A 353 -3.44 5.28 -9.60
CA GLY A 353 -3.47 5.77 -8.23
C GLY A 353 -2.99 7.23 -8.12
N ILE A 354 -2.03 7.50 -7.23
CA ILE A 354 -1.59 8.88 -6.95
C ILE A 354 -0.13 9.11 -7.37
N LEU A 355 0.10 10.23 -8.07
CA LEU A 355 1.41 10.76 -8.38
C LEU A 355 1.55 12.10 -7.64
N TYR A 356 2.32 12.12 -6.56
CA TYR A 356 2.64 13.32 -5.79
C TYR A 356 4.11 13.67 -5.98
N VAL A 357 4.40 14.85 -6.53
CA VAL A 357 5.76 15.26 -6.90
C VAL A 357 6.01 16.70 -6.49
N GLN A 358 6.73 16.89 -5.39
CA GLN A 358 7.39 18.16 -5.11
C GLN A 358 8.66 18.27 -5.96
N GLY A 359 8.49 18.54 -7.26
CA GLY A 359 9.60 18.61 -8.20
C GLY A 359 9.17 18.89 -9.64
N LEU A 360 9.95 18.37 -10.59
CA LEU A 360 9.71 18.49 -12.03
C LEU A 360 9.24 17.15 -12.60
N THR A 361 8.08 17.13 -13.25
CA THR A 361 7.51 15.92 -13.86
C THR A 361 7.47 15.99 -15.39
N ASP A 362 8.22 15.12 -16.10
CA ASP A 362 8.07 14.84 -17.54
C ASP A 362 7.18 13.59 -17.68
N LEU A 363 5.90 13.82 -17.96
CA LEU A 363 4.90 12.77 -18.11
C LEU A 363 4.56 12.56 -19.59
N ARG A 364 5.00 11.42 -20.14
CA ARG A 364 4.67 10.94 -21.50
C ARG A 364 3.71 9.75 -21.49
N GLY A 365 3.60 9.08 -20.34
CA GLY A 365 2.66 7.98 -20.10
C GLY A 365 1.25 8.43 -19.72
N THR A 366 0.52 7.54 -19.05
CA THR A 366 -0.85 7.75 -18.57
C THR A 366 -0.90 7.69 -17.04
N VAL A 367 -1.53 8.67 -16.40
CA VAL A 367 -1.97 8.57 -15.00
C VAL A 367 -3.49 8.40 -14.96
N GLN A 368 -3.93 7.31 -14.35
CA GLN A 368 -5.31 7.00 -14.00
C GLN A 368 -5.47 7.25 -12.50
N GLY A 369 -6.02 8.39 -12.11
CA GLY A 369 -6.15 8.85 -10.72
C GLY A 369 -5.73 10.30 -10.57
N SER A 370 -4.88 10.60 -9.58
CA SER A 370 -4.55 11.97 -9.20
C SER A 370 -3.09 12.31 -9.45
N THR A 371 -2.83 13.42 -10.13
CA THR A 371 -1.48 13.98 -10.29
C THR A 371 -1.35 15.31 -9.57
N LEU A 372 -0.53 15.37 -8.54
CA LEU A 372 -0.18 16.57 -7.78
C LEU A 372 1.30 16.83 -8.02
N THR A 373 1.63 17.89 -8.76
CA THR A 373 3.03 18.22 -9.08
C THR A 373 3.27 19.71 -9.00
N ASP A 374 4.45 20.12 -8.56
CA ASP A 374 4.81 21.56 -8.56
C ASP A 374 4.89 22.09 -9.99
N HIS A 375 5.64 21.39 -10.83
CA HIS A 375 5.77 21.73 -12.24
C HIS A 375 5.76 20.48 -13.12
N PHE A 376 5.07 20.58 -14.24
CA PHE A 376 5.38 19.74 -15.39
C PHE A 376 6.57 20.33 -16.13
N TYR A 377 7.30 19.49 -16.85
CA TYR A 377 8.29 19.98 -17.80
C TYR A 377 8.39 19.04 -19.00
N CYS A 378 8.95 19.55 -20.08
CA CYS A 378 9.34 18.74 -21.21
C CYS A 378 10.74 19.18 -21.66
N GLN A 379 11.65 18.22 -21.80
CA GLN A 379 12.95 18.44 -22.42
C GLN A 379 12.97 17.85 -23.83
N THR A 380 13.29 18.70 -24.80
CA THR A 380 13.45 18.34 -26.21
C THR A 380 14.82 18.78 -26.73
N HIS A 381 15.10 18.51 -28.01
CA HIS A 381 16.33 18.99 -28.64
C HIS A 381 16.37 20.53 -28.72
N SER A 382 15.21 21.18 -28.83
CA SER A 382 15.10 22.63 -28.98
C SER A 382 15.16 23.39 -27.66
N GLY A 383 14.96 22.72 -26.52
CA GLY A 383 15.08 23.36 -25.22
C GLY A 383 14.34 22.67 -24.08
N PHE A 384 14.36 23.35 -22.94
CA PHE A 384 13.67 22.99 -21.71
C PHE A 384 12.41 23.86 -21.57
N TYR A 385 11.24 23.22 -21.46
CA TYR A 385 9.95 23.89 -21.40
C TYR A 385 9.28 23.58 -20.07
N LEU A 386 9.05 24.62 -19.24
CA LEU A 386 8.43 24.50 -17.92
C LEU A 386 6.92 24.72 -18.01
N ASN A 387 6.16 23.91 -17.27
CA ASN A 387 4.69 23.86 -17.24
C ASN A 387 4.06 23.33 -18.53
N TYR A 388 4.74 22.40 -19.20
CA TYR A 388 4.26 21.75 -20.41
C TYR A 388 3.94 20.28 -20.17
N LEU A 389 2.73 19.88 -20.50
CA LEU A 389 2.36 18.47 -20.66
C LEU A 389 2.49 18.09 -22.14
N TYR A 390 3.45 17.23 -22.44
CA TYR A 390 3.75 16.80 -23.80
C TYR A 390 3.38 15.32 -24.00
N ASN A 391 2.34 15.07 -24.80
CA ASN A 391 1.76 13.75 -25.09
C ASN A 391 1.20 12.95 -23.90
N GLY A 392 1.45 13.38 -22.66
CA GLY A 392 0.95 12.72 -21.46
C GLY A 392 -0.57 12.70 -21.34
N ARG A 393 -1.09 11.67 -20.70
CA ARG A 393 -2.53 11.47 -20.47
C ARG A 393 -2.86 11.47 -18.99
N LEU A 394 -3.82 12.29 -18.60
CA LEU A 394 -4.34 12.38 -17.24
C LEU A 394 -5.85 12.10 -17.27
N THR A 395 -6.30 11.10 -16.51
CA THR A 395 -7.72 10.77 -16.38
C THR A 395 -8.01 10.32 -14.95
N HIS A 396 -9.20 10.62 -14.46
CA HIS A 396 -9.69 10.14 -13.17
C HIS A 396 -10.69 8.97 -13.32
N LYS A 397 -10.80 8.39 -14.53
CA LYS A 397 -11.68 7.24 -14.79
C LYS A 397 -11.05 5.93 -14.32
N ASN A 398 -11.90 4.93 -14.06
CA ASN A 398 -11.53 3.53 -13.75
C ASN A 398 -10.73 3.30 -12.44
N ILE A 399 -10.77 4.24 -11.49
CA ILE A 399 -10.33 3.98 -10.11
C ILE A 399 -11.41 3.15 -9.39
N PRO A 400 -11.06 2.00 -8.76
CA PRO A 400 -12.02 1.20 -7.99
C PRO A 400 -12.68 2.01 -6.89
N SER A 401 -13.95 1.71 -6.56
CA SER A 401 -14.69 2.42 -5.49
C SER A 401 -14.05 2.26 -4.11
N GLN A 402 -13.32 1.18 -3.88
CA GLN A 402 -12.47 0.97 -2.71
C GLN A 402 -11.02 0.98 -3.19
N PHE A 403 -10.37 2.13 -3.01
CA PHE A 403 -8.96 2.32 -3.35
C PHE A 403 -8.30 3.11 -2.22
N GLY A 404 -7.47 2.42 -1.44
CA GLY A 404 -6.63 3.03 -0.42
C GLY A 404 -5.31 3.52 -1.02
N ILE A 405 -4.93 4.75 -0.71
CA ILE A 405 -3.60 5.33 -0.98
C ILE A 405 -2.80 5.45 0.33
N PRO A 406 -1.47 5.66 0.25
CA PRO A 406 -0.68 5.94 1.44
C PRO A 406 -1.20 7.13 2.24
N PHE A 407 -0.90 7.17 3.54
CA PHE A 407 -1.24 8.31 4.40
C PHE A 407 -0.34 9.50 4.10
N LEU A 408 -0.80 10.33 3.17
CA LEU A 408 -0.01 11.43 2.62
C LEU A 408 -0.23 12.76 3.34
N TYR A 409 -1.45 13.05 3.83
CA TYR A 409 -1.81 14.37 4.34
C TYR A 409 -2.61 14.30 5.66
N ASP A 410 -2.46 15.32 6.50
CA ASP A 410 -3.24 15.52 7.74
C ASP A 410 -4.64 16.08 7.43
N ASN A 411 -5.39 15.42 6.56
CA ASN A 411 -6.80 15.77 6.28
C ASN A 411 -7.75 14.96 7.18
N LYS A 412 -9.04 15.35 7.25
CA LYS A 412 -10.09 14.54 7.90
C LYS A 412 -10.45 13.35 7.02
N TRP A 413 -9.50 12.46 6.78
CA TRP A 413 -9.67 11.34 5.87
C TRP A 413 -10.33 10.15 6.58
N LYS A 414 -10.96 9.27 5.79
CA LYS A 414 -11.43 7.97 6.27
C LYS A 414 -10.38 6.92 5.96
N LYS A 415 -10.15 5.99 6.89
CA LYS A 415 -9.35 4.78 6.62
C LYS A 415 -10.10 3.90 5.62
N CYS A 416 -9.35 3.25 4.74
CA CYS A 416 -9.84 2.25 3.80
C CYS A 416 -9.06 0.96 4.01
N LEU A 417 -9.77 -0.17 3.99
CA LEU A 417 -9.15 -1.50 3.98
C LEU A 417 -8.57 -1.78 2.59
N ILE A 418 -7.26 -2.04 2.53
CA ILE A 418 -6.58 -2.39 1.28
C ILE A 418 -6.62 -3.90 1.06
N LYS A 419 -6.14 -4.68 2.03
CA LYS A 419 -6.17 -6.15 1.98
C LYS A 419 -5.97 -6.79 3.36
N GLU A 420 -6.32 -8.07 3.45
CA GLU A 420 -5.87 -8.95 4.55
C GLU A 420 -4.43 -9.41 4.27
N LEU A 421 -3.60 -9.43 5.30
CA LEU A 421 -2.20 -9.84 5.26
C LEU A 421 -2.04 -11.26 5.81
N ILE A 422 -0.95 -11.91 5.41
CA ILE A 422 -0.62 -13.31 5.77
C ILE A 422 -0.07 -13.40 7.20
#